data_AF-A0A2C9CCD8-F1
#
_entry.id   AF-A0A2C9CCD8-F1
#
_cell.length_a   1.000
_cell.length_b   1.000
_cell.length_c   1.000
_cell.angle_alpha   90.00
_cell.angle_beta   90.00
_cell.angle_gamma   90.00
#
_symmetry.space_group_name_H-M   'P 1'
#
loop_
_entity.id
_entity.type
_entity.pdbx_description
1 polymer ?
#
loop_
_entity_poly.entity_id
_entity_poly.type
_entity_poly.pdbx_seq_one_letter_code
_entity_poly.pdbx_strand_id
1 'polypeptide(L)'
;MYYIHLRVLTFFCFFITGLEKDMRMNRTLKYFFPAVLSLCIIVYHCIKNDCYGNHEKKTEQITVSGTDIEVELAITPEEHMAGLMYRNTLEDNKGMLFVFPDEKRLSFWMKNTYVPLSVAFIDENGRITQIETMKPRSLDLHDSREKVRYALEMKSNWFEIHNVREGDVVKMPPRIIANGESRNGKNW
;
A
#
# COMPACT_ATOMS: atom_id res chain seq x y z
N MET A 1 1.02 -9.98 -28.74
CA MET A 1 0.47 -10.94 -27.75
C MET A 1 -0.47 -12.01 -28.34
N TYR A 2 -0.60 -12.13 -29.67
CA TYR A 2 -1.45 -13.15 -30.33
C TYR A 2 -0.69 -14.39 -30.84
N TYR A 3 0.65 -14.41 -30.77
CA TYR A 3 1.49 -15.46 -31.37
C TYR A 3 1.79 -16.66 -30.44
N ILE A 4 1.48 -16.55 -29.15
CA ILE A 4 1.73 -17.62 -28.15
C ILE A 4 0.51 -18.55 -28.00
N HIS A 5 -0.69 -18.09 -28.38
CA HIS A 5 -1.93 -18.87 -28.21
C HIS A 5 -2.11 -19.99 -29.25
N LEU A 6 -1.46 -19.90 -30.42
CA LEU A 6 -1.67 -20.83 -31.53
C LEU A 6 -0.77 -22.08 -31.49
N ARG A 7 0.28 -22.09 -30.66
CA ARG A 7 1.20 -23.24 -30.51
C ARG A 7 0.86 -24.18 -29.35
N VAL A 8 -0.01 -23.76 -28.42
CA VAL A 8 -0.41 -24.60 -27.28
C VAL A 8 -1.57 -25.53 -27.65
N LEU A 9 -2.47 -25.11 -28.55
CA LEU A 9 -3.62 -25.92 -28.97
C LEU A 9 -3.25 -27.12 -29.87
N THR A 10 -2.17 -27.01 -30.65
CA THR A 10 -1.69 -28.09 -31.53
C THR A 10 -0.92 -29.17 -30.77
N PHE A 11 -0.31 -28.85 -29.63
CA PHE A 11 0.32 -29.85 -28.76
C PHE A 11 -0.70 -30.69 -27.98
N PHE A 12 -1.89 -30.13 -27.70
CA PHE A 12 -2.94 -30.84 -26.96
C PHE A 12 -3.70 -31.86 -27.82
N CYS A 13 -3.71 -31.71 -29.15
CA CYS A 13 -4.41 -32.63 -30.05
C CYS A 13 -3.57 -33.88 -30.39
N PHE A 14 -2.23 -33.78 -30.38
CA PHE A 14 -1.35 -34.93 -30.68
C PHE A 14 -1.18 -35.90 -29.49
N PHE A 15 -1.50 -35.46 -28.27
CA PHE A 15 -1.34 -36.28 -27.08
C PHE A 15 -2.55 -37.19 -26.77
N ILE A 16 -3.74 -36.89 -27.33
CA ILE A 16 -4.96 -37.70 -27.07
C ILE A 16 -5.18 -38.79 -28.13
N THR A 17 -4.61 -38.68 -29.34
CA THR A 17 -4.82 -39.67 -30.42
C THR A 17 -3.64 -40.62 -30.67
N GLY A 18 -2.48 -40.41 -30.01
CA GLY A 18 -1.23 -41.09 -30.35
C GLY A 18 -0.80 -42.28 -29.48
N LEU A 19 -1.52 -42.64 -28.42
CA LEU A 19 -1.10 -43.68 -27.46
C LEU A 19 -2.17 -44.77 -27.28
N GLU A 20 -2.55 -45.40 -28.38
CA GLU A 20 -3.35 -46.62 -28.39
C GLU A 20 -2.51 -47.85 -28.80
N LYS A 21 -1.26 -47.91 -28.36
CA LYS A 21 -0.41 -49.10 -28.53
C LYS A 21 0.00 -49.67 -27.20
N ASP A 22 -0.78 -50.67 -26.78
CA ASP A 22 -0.43 -51.78 -25.90
C ASP A 22 0.67 -51.51 -24.87
N MET A 23 0.31 -50.79 -23.82
CA MET A 23 0.90 -51.00 -22.51
C MET A 23 -0.20 -51.53 -21.61
N ARG A 24 0.02 -52.71 -21.01
CA ARG A 24 -0.76 -53.19 -19.86
C ARG A 24 -0.66 -52.14 -18.75
N MET A 25 -1.59 -51.20 -18.78
CA MET A 25 -1.69 -50.09 -17.85
C MET A 25 -2.18 -50.66 -16.52
N ASN A 26 -1.26 -50.73 -15.56
CA ASN A 26 -1.58 -51.07 -14.17
C ASN A 26 -2.72 -50.14 -13.71
N ARG A 27 -3.84 -50.71 -13.24
CA ARG A 27 -5.11 -49.98 -12.98
C ARG A 27 -4.95 -48.77 -12.06
N THR A 28 -3.86 -48.70 -11.31
CA THR A 28 -3.50 -47.63 -10.39
C THR A 28 -2.92 -46.37 -11.08
N LEU A 29 -2.27 -46.49 -12.26
CA LEU A 29 -1.54 -45.37 -12.89
C LEU A 29 -2.49 -44.33 -13.54
N LYS A 30 -3.70 -44.75 -13.92
CA LYS A 30 -4.74 -43.88 -14.51
C LYS A 30 -5.23 -42.79 -13.56
N TYR A 31 -5.17 -43.05 -12.25
CA TYR A 31 -5.63 -42.11 -11.21
C TYR A 31 -4.51 -41.26 -10.63
N PHE A 32 -3.25 -41.64 -10.85
CA PHE A 32 -2.09 -40.94 -10.32
C PHE A 32 -1.90 -39.56 -10.97
N PHE A 33 -2.03 -39.49 -12.29
CA PHE A 33 -1.85 -38.25 -13.05
C PHE A 33 -2.90 -37.15 -12.74
N PRO A 34 -4.22 -37.44 -12.71
CA PRO A 34 -5.22 -36.43 -12.36
C PRO A 34 -5.18 -36.05 -10.87
N ALA A 35 -4.81 -36.96 -9.97
CA ALA A 35 -4.67 -36.66 -8.54
C ALA A 35 -3.50 -35.69 -8.27
N VAL A 36 -2.36 -35.87 -8.95
CA VAL A 36 -1.22 -34.95 -8.84
C VAL A 36 -1.55 -33.59 -9.44
N LEU A 37 -2.22 -33.54 -10.59
CA LEU A 37 -2.64 -32.27 -11.20
C LEU A 37 -3.65 -31.52 -10.31
N SER A 38 -4.62 -32.22 -9.73
CA SER A 38 -5.57 -31.65 -8.77
C SER A 38 -4.87 -31.09 -7.53
N LEU A 39 -3.90 -31.83 -6.98
CA LEU A 39 -3.09 -31.38 -5.84
C LEU A 39 -2.28 -30.12 -6.19
N CYS A 40 -1.66 -30.06 -7.37
CA CYS A 40 -0.92 -28.88 -7.83
C CYS A 40 -1.82 -27.65 -8.01
N ILE A 41 -3.06 -27.82 -8.49
CA ILE A 41 -4.03 -26.73 -8.63
C ILE A 41 -4.48 -26.22 -7.25
N ILE A 42 -4.76 -27.14 -6.31
CA ILE A 42 -5.13 -26.81 -4.93
C ILE A 42 -3.99 -26.04 -4.24
N VAL A 43 -2.74 -26.51 -4.38
CA VAL A 43 -1.56 -25.83 -3.84
C VAL A 43 -1.35 -24.46 -4.50
N TYR A 44 -1.52 -24.34 -5.82
CA TYR A 44 -1.44 -23.06 -6.52
C TYR A 44 -2.51 -22.06 -6.04
N HIS A 45 -3.75 -22.51 -5.81
CA HIS A 45 -4.81 -21.66 -5.27
C HIS A 45 -4.56 -21.28 -3.81
N CYS A 46 -3.99 -22.18 -3.00
CA CYS A 46 -3.61 -21.89 -1.62
C CYS A 46 -2.52 -20.80 -1.56
N ILE A 47 -1.46 -20.94 -2.37
CA ILE A 47 -0.37 -19.96 -2.47
C ILE A 47 -0.88 -18.61 -2.98
N LYS A 48 -1.80 -18.60 -3.95
CA LYS A 48 -2.42 -17.37 -4.46
C LYS A 48 -3.23 -16.64 -3.38
N ASN A 49 -4.00 -17.37 -2.59
CA ASN A 49 -4.91 -16.76 -1.61
C ASN A 49 -4.18 -16.23 -0.37
N ASP A 50 -3.11 -16.88 0.10
CA ASP A 50 -2.36 -16.43 1.27
C ASP A 50 -1.41 -15.25 0.97
N CYS A 51 -0.83 -15.20 -0.24
CA CYS A 51 0.12 -14.14 -0.60
C CYS A 51 -0.54 -12.85 -1.13
N TYR A 52 -1.77 -12.94 -1.64
CA TYR A 52 -2.56 -11.76 -2.05
C TYR A 52 -3.63 -11.45 -1.00
N GLY A 53 -3.24 -11.43 0.27
CA GLY A 53 -4.04 -10.79 1.31
C GLY A 53 -4.35 -9.36 0.84
N ASN A 54 -5.61 -9.11 0.49
CA ASN A 54 -6.11 -7.77 0.22
C ASN A 54 -6.12 -7.02 1.55
N HIS A 55 -4.95 -6.48 1.95
CA HIS A 55 -4.88 -5.49 3.01
C HIS A 55 -5.51 -4.22 2.43
N GLU A 56 -6.84 -4.15 2.51
CA GLU A 56 -7.58 -2.93 2.25
C GLU A 56 -7.04 -1.87 3.21
N LYS A 57 -6.26 -0.93 2.66
CA LYS A 57 -5.66 0.14 3.45
C LYS A 57 -6.78 0.98 4.05
N LYS A 58 -6.75 1.14 5.36
CA LYS A 58 -7.75 1.91 6.09
C LYS A 58 -7.70 3.37 5.66
N THR A 59 -8.78 3.85 5.08
CA THR A 59 -8.97 5.27 4.75
C THR A 59 -9.80 5.98 5.80
N GLU A 60 -9.59 7.29 5.92
CA GLU A 60 -10.34 8.17 6.81
C GLU A 60 -10.61 9.52 6.14
N GLN A 61 -11.71 10.16 6.52
CA GLN A 61 -11.99 11.54 6.14
C GLN A 61 -11.47 12.49 7.22
N ILE A 62 -10.71 13.51 6.81
CA ILE A 62 -10.21 14.58 7.67
C ILE A 62 -10.48 15.94 7.01
N THR A 63 -10.49 17.01 7.81
CA THR A 63 -10.68 18.37 7.30
C THR A 63 -9.42 19.19 7.54
N VAL A 64 -8.85 19.78 6.48
CA VAL A 64 -7.68 20.65 6.54
C VAL A 64 -8.09 22.05 6.10
N SER A 65 -8.02 23.04 7.00
CA SER A 65 -8.40 24.43 6.72
C SER A 65 -9.78 24.57 6.03
N GLY A 66 -10.75 23.73 6.41
CA GLY A 66 -12.11 23.73 5.87
C GLY A 66 -12.33 22.91 4.58
N THR A 67 -11.29 22.26 4.06
CA THR A 67 -11.40 21.33 2.92
C THR A 67 -11.38 19.89 3.41
N ASP A 68 -12.39 19.11 3.04
CA ASP A 68 -12.46 17.68 3.35
C ASP A 68 -11.62 16.86 2.36
N ILE A 69 -10.81 15.96 2.90
CA ILE A 69 -9.94 15.06 2.14
C ILE A 69 -10.00 13.65 2.70
N GLU A 70 -9.77 12.68 1.80
CA GLU A 70 -9.64 11.28 2.15
C GLU A 70 -8.17 10.92 2.31
N VAL A 71 -7.80 10.31 3.43
CA VAL A 71 -6.42 9.92 3.70
C VAL A 71 -6.32 8.45 4.00
N GLU A 72 -5.32 7.79 3.42
CA GLU A 72 -4.89 6.48 3.90
C GLU A 72 -4.12 6.65 5.22
N LEU A 73 -4.35 5.76 6.18
CA LEU A 73 -3.58 5.76 7.42
C LEU A 73 -2.31 4.92 7.28
N ALA A 74 -1.19 5.48 7.73
CA ALA A 74 0.04 4.74 7.99
C ALA A 74 0.31 4.76 9.50
N ILE A 75 0.15 3.61 10.17
CA ILE A 75 0.18 3.47 11.63
C ILE A 75 1.37 2.59 12.06
N THR A 76 1.65 1.52 11.32
CA THR A 76 2.76 0.60 11.67
C THR A 76 4.09 1.07 11.06
N PRO A 77 5.23 0.65 11.61
CA PRO A 77 6.54 0.95 11.02
C PRO A 77 6.64 0.53 9.56
N GLU A 78 6.04 -0.60 9.17
CA GLU A 78 6.03 -1.09 7.79
C GLU A 78 5.22 -0.15 6.88
N GLU A 79 4.06 0.32 7.36
CA GLU A 79 3.23 1.29 6.63
C GLU A 79 3.94 2.65 6.51
N HIS A 80 4.63 3.10 7.56
CA HIS A 80 5.45 4.31 7.54
C HIS A 80 6.59 4.22 6.53
N MET A 81 7.29 3.08 6.49
CA MET A 81 8.38 2.86 5.54
C MET A 81 7.89 2.75 4.09
N ALA A 82 6.71 2.15 3.88
CA ALA A 82 6.12 2.01 2.56
C ALA A 82 5.63 3.35 1.99
N GLY A 83 4.99 4.17 2.83
CA GLY A 83 4.44 5.47 2.43
C GLY A 83 3.65 5.41 1.12
N LEU A 84 3.90 6.39 0.26
CA LEU A 84 3.34 6.48 -1.11
C LEU A 84 4.30 5.94 -2.21
N MET A 85 5.28 5.11 -1.85
CA MET A 85 6.23 4.53 -2.82
C MET A 85 5.53 3.77 -3.95
N TYR A 86 6.14 3.79 -5.14
CA TYR A 86 5.73 3.06 -6.34
C TYR A 86 4.37 3.43 -6.95
N ARG A 87 3.68 4.45 -6.42
CA ARG A 87 2.45 4.97 -7.03
C ARG A 87 2.75 5.81 -8.25
N ASN A 88 1.96 5.60 -9.31
CA ASN A 88 2.04 6.42 -10.52
C ASN A 88 1.17 7.67 -10.44
N THR A 89 0.11 7.63 -9.65
CA THR A 89 -0.84 8.72 -9.48
C THR A 89 -1.29 8.82 -8.03
N LEU A 90 -1.77 10.01 -7.68
CA LEU A 90 -2.54 10.31 -6.48
C LEU A 90 -3.72 11.16 -6.95
N GLU A 91 -4.88 11.07 -6.32
CA GLU A 91 -6.01 11.96 -6.64
C GLU A 91 -5.88 13.28 -5.86
N ASP A 92 -6.54 14.36 -6.29
CA ASP A 92 -6.28 15.70 -5.72
C ASP A 92 -6.61 15.80 -4.23
N ASN A 93 -7.78 15.31 -3.81
CA ASN A 93 -8.19 15.33 -2.40
C ASN A 93 -7.92 14.00 -1.69
N LYS A 94 -6.84 13.33 -2.11
CA LYS A 94 -6.35 12.11 -1.47
C LYS A 94 -4.92 12.27 -1.00
N GLY A 95 -4.63 11.70 0.16
CA GLY A 95 -3.31 11.73 0.75
C GLY A 95 -3.02 10.55 1.65
N MET A 96 -1.94 10.68 2.41
CA MET A 96 -1.56 9.71 3.45
C MET A 96 -1.30 10.43 4.75
N LEU A 97 -1.95 9.98 5.83
CA LEU A 97 -1.73 10.47 7.18
C LEU A 97 -0.91 9.44 7.96
N PHE A 98 0.31 9.84 8.31
CA PHE A 98 1.19 9.08 9.19
C PHE A 98 0.82 9.40 10.63
N VAL A 99 0.51 8.36 11.39
CA VAL A 99 0.09 8.44 12.79
C VAL A 99 1.13 7.76 13.67
N PHE A 100 1.70 8.52 14.60
CA PHE A 100 2.66 8.01 15.56
C PHE A 100 2.04 7.93 16.97
N PRO A 101 2.46 6.96 17.80
CA PRO A 101 1.93 6.81 19.16
C PRO A 101 2.26 8.04 20.01
N ASP A 102 3.50 8.55 19.90
CA ASP A 102 4.05 9.64 20.70
C ASP A 102 4.66 10.74 19.82
N GLU A 103 4.76 11.95 20.37
CA GLU A 103 5.44 13.07 19.71
C GLU A 103 6.95 12.84 19.61
N LYS A 104 7.48 12.95 18.40
CA LYS A 104 8.91 12.83 18.13
C LYS A 104 9.33 13.68 16.93
N ARG A 105 10.63 13.85 16.74
CA ARG A 105 11.15 14.39 15.49
C ARG A 105 10.95 13.35 14.40
N LEU A 106 10.32 13.75 13.30
CA LEU A 106 10.07 12.89 12.15
C LEU A 106 11.01 13.30 11.02
N SER A 107 11.33 12.33 10.17
CA SER A 107 12.18 12.53 9.00
C SER A 107 11.58 11.75 7.83
N PHE A 108 11.41 12.43 6.70
CA PHE A 108 10.84 11.86 5.49
C PHE A 108 11.82 11.97 4.32
N TRP A 109 11.63 11.10 3.34
CA TRP A 109 12.37 11.08 2.07
C TRP A 109 11.44 10.65 0.95
N MET A 110 11.89 10.77 -0.29
CA MET A 110 11.08 10.45 -1.48
C MET A 110 11.59 9.21 -2.20
N LYS A 111 12.33 8.32 -1.51
CA LYS A 111 12.88 7.09 -2.10
C LYS A 111 11.77 6.30 -2.77
N ASN A 112 11.92 5.99 -4.06
CA ASN A 112 10.93 5.24 -4.86
C ASN A 112 9.53 5.89 -4.98
N THR A 113 9.38 7.17 -4.64
CA THR A 113 8.13 7.91 -4.82
C THR A 113 8.17 8.70 -6.13
N TYR A 114 7.24 8.43 -7.04
CA TYR A 114 7.19 9.05 -8.37
C TYR A 114 6.30 10.30 -8.43
N VAL A 115 5.22 10.30 -7.65
CA VAL A 115 4.32 11.46 -7.52
C VAL A 115 5.06 12.58 -6.76
N PRO A 116 5.06 13.83 -7.24
CA PRO A 116 5.55 14.97 -6.46
C PRO A 116 4.64 15.21 -5.25
N LEU A 117 5.24 15.28 -4.07
CA LEU A 117 4.51 15.43 -2.81
C LEU A 117 5.00 16.63 -2.00
N SER A 118 4.15 17.06 -1.09
CA SER A 118 4.51 17.92 0.03
C SER A 118 4.09 17.23 1.31
N VAL A 119 4.84 17.45 2.39
CA VAL A 119 4.54 16.95 3.73
C VAL A 119 4.19 18.11 4.65
N ALA A 120 3.07 18.00 5.36
CA ALA A 120 2.76 18.87 6.48
C ALA A 120 3.03 18.10 7.79
N PHE A 121 3.91 18.62 8.63
CA PHE A 121 4.16 18.10 9.97
C PHE A 121 3.16 18.68 10.95
N ILE A 122 2.57 17.84 11.80
CA ILE A 122 1.39 18.19 12.60
C ILE A 122 1.58 17.73 14.05
N ASP A 123 1.42 18.66 14.99
CA ASP A 123 1.53 18.36 16.42
C ASP A 123 0.38 17.50 16.97
N GLU A 124 0.44 17.11 18.24
CA GLU A 124 -0.63 16.31 18.86
C GLU A 124 -2.03 16.95 18.82
N ASN A 125 -2.10 18.28 18.75
CA ASN A 125 -3.33 19.08 18.74
C ASN A 125 -3.88 19.30 17.33
N GLY A 126 -3.22 18.75 16.30
CA GLY A 126 -3.63 18.91 14.91
C GLY A 126 -3.13 20.21 14.26
N ARG A 127 -2.26 21.00 14.91
CA ARG A 127 -1.68 22.22 14.32
C ARG A 127 -0.56 21.85 13.36
N ILE A 128 -0.59 22.39 12.15
CA ILE A 128 0.51 22.29 11.18
C ILE A 128 1.67 23.14 11.67
N THR A 129 2.82 22.53 11.96
CA THR A 129 4.03 23.22 12.44
C THR A 129 4.99 23.57 11.32
N GLN A 130 4.91 22.87 10.19
CA GLN A 130 5.83 23.01 9.06
C GLN A 130 5.23 22.35 7.82
N ILE A 131 5.46 22.95 6.65
CA ILE A 131 5.14 22.35 5.35
C ILE A 131 6.39 22.37 4.48
N GLU A 132 6.73 21.23 3.88
CA GLU A 132 7.84 21.13 2.93
C GLU A 132 7.44 20.45 1.64
N THR A 133 7.89 21.01 0.52
CA THR A 133 7.78 20.38 -0.80
C THR A 133 8.95 19.44 -1.02
N MET A 134 8.65 18.20 -1.39
CA MET A 134 9.65 17.13 -1.51
C MET A 134 9.81 16.70 -2.97
N LYS A 135 11.06 16.51 -3.42
CA LYS A 135 11.37 16.16 -4.81
C LYS A 135 11.21 14.65 -5.04
N PRO A 136 10.50 14.21 -6.11
CA PRO A 136 10.38 12.79 -6.44
C PRO A 136 11.72 12.08 -6.48
N ARG A 137 11.76 10.85 -5.94
CA ARG A 137 12.94 9.97 -5.90
C ARG A 137 14.17 10.53 -5.18
N SER A 138 14.07 11.68 -4.51
CA SER A 138 15.17 12.21 -3.70
C SER A 138 15.36 11.39 -2.43
N LEU A 139 16.61 11.33 -1.97
CA LEU A 139 17.00 10.79 -0.67
C LEU A 139 17.32 11.89 0.34
N ASP A 140 17.12 13.15 -0.04
CA ASP A 140 17.21 14.27 0.89
C ASP A 140 16.21 14.05 2.04
N LEU A 141 16.69 14.28 3.26
CA LEU A 141 15.88 14.15 4.46
C LEU A 141 15.14 15.46 4.71
N HIS A 142 13.84 15.32 4.95
CA HIS A 142 12.94 16.39 5.34
C HIS A 142 12.59 16.19 6.81
N ASP A 143 13.27 16.91 7.69
CA ASP A 143 13.15 16.78 9.13
C ASP A 143 12.13 17.76 9.71
N SER A 144 11.32 17.29 10.66
CA SER A 144 10.46 18.17 11.43
C SER A 144 11.29 19.06 12.36
N ARG A 145 11.04 20.37 12.32
CA ARG A 145 11.68 21.38 13.19
C ARG A 145 11.35 21.19 14.66
N GLU A 146 10.17 20.65 14.93
CA GLU A 146 9.64 20.37 16.27
C GLU A 146 9.28 18.89 16.42
N LYS A 147 9.01 18.45 17.65
CA LYS A 147 8.38 17.16 17.86
C LYS A 147 6.93 17.24 17.40
N VAL A 148 6.48 16.23 16.68
CA VAL A 148 5.15 16.16 16.08
C VAL A 148 4.62 14.73 16.21
N ARG A 149 3.29 14.59 16.15
CA ARG A 149 2.61 13.29 16.27
C ARG A 149 2.12 12.76 14.94
N TYR A 150 1.90 13.64 13.97
CA TYR A 150 1.40 13.26 12.66
C TYR A 150 2.18 13.93 11.53
N ALA A 151 2.09 13.33 10.36
CA ALA A 151 2.52 13.96 9.11
C ALA A 151 1.50 13.66 8.01
N LEU A 152 1.17 14.64 7.19
CA LEU A 152 0.23 14.51 6.10
C LEU A 152 0.95 14.72 4.77
N GLU A 153 1.03 13.66 3.95
CA GLU A 153 1.52 13.75 2.58
C GLU A 153 0.35 14.00 1.61
N MET A 154 0.49 15.06 0.81
CA MET A 154 -0.42 15.42 -0.28
C MET A 154 0.38 15.69 -1.56
N LYS A 155 -0.28 15.83 -2.71
CA LYS A 155 0.37 16.35 -3.93
C LYS A 155 1.10 17.67 -3.64
N SER A 156 2.22 17.89 -4.30
CA SER A 156 3.15 18.99 -3.97
C SER A 156 2.54 20.39 -3.95
N ASN A 157 1.53 20.65 -4.80
CA ASN A 157 0.85 21.94 -4.92
C ASN A 157 -0.46 22.01 -4.13
N TRP A 158 -0.86 20.94 -3.45
CA TRP A 158 -2.19 20.85 -2.83
C TRP A 158 -2.37 21.90 -1.72
N PHE A 159 -1.39 22.02 -0.81
CA PHE A 159 -1.45 22.99 0.28
C PHE A 159 -1.49 24.44 -0.23
N GLU A 160 -0.74 24.75 -1.29
CA GLU A 160 -0.73 26.08 -1.91
C GLU A 160 -2.09 26.41 -2.54
N ILE A 161 -2.65 25.50 -3.34
CA ILE A 161 -3.95 25.67 -4.00
C ILE A 161 -5.07 25.89 -2.98
N HIS A 162 -5.02 25.19 -1.84
CA HIS A 162 -6.01 25.30 -0.78
C HIS A 162 -5.66 26.34 0.28
N ASN A 163 -4.63 27.16 0.04
CA ASN A 163 -4.22 28.26 0.92
C ASN A 163 -3.90 27.82 2.36
N VAL A 164 -3.47 26.57 2.52
CA VAL A 164 -3.11 25.96 3.81
C VAL A 164 -1.71 26.41 4.22
N ARG A 165 -1.54 26.83 5.47
CA ARG A 165 -0.27 27.35 5.99
C ARG A 165 0.12 26.75 7.33
N GLU A 166 1.37 26.98 7.72
CA GLU A 166 1.80 26.76 9.11
C GLU A 166 0.88 27.53 10.08
N GLY A 167 0.47 26.87 11.16
CA GLY A 167 -0.51 27.36 12.13
C GLY A 167 -1.95 26.89 11.87
N ASP A 168 -2.28 26.44 10.65
CA ASP A 168 -3.61 25.89 10.37
C ASP A 168 -3.85 24.57 11.11
N VAL A 169 -5.14 24.25 11.30
CA VAL A 169 -5.56 23.07 12.05
C VAL A 169 -6.13 22.00 11.13
N VAL A 170 -5.65 20.78 11.33
CA VAL A 170 -6.18 19.54 10.76
C VAL A 170 -7.15 18.92 11.75
N LYS A 171 -8.43 18.83 11.38
CA LYS A 171 -9.46 18.19 12.19
C LYS A 171 -9.53 16.71 11.83
N MET A 172 -9.26 15.87 12.82
CA MET A 172 -9.25 14.41 12.67
C MET A 172 -10.41 13.80 13.48
N PRO A 173 -11.04 12.72 12.99
CA PRO A 173 -12.04 12.01 13.76
C PRO A 173 -11.42 11.36 15.02
N PRO A 174 -12.18 11.25 16.13
CA PRO A 174 -11.65 10.73 17.41
C PRO A 174 -10.99 9.35 17.31
N ARG A 175 -11.42 8.51 16.36
CA ARG A 175 -10.84 7.18 16.12
C ARG A 175 -9.37 7.21 15.69
N ILE A 176 -8.90 8.25 15.00
CA ILE A 176 -7.48 8.39 14.63
C ILE A 176 -6.65 8.67 15.89
N ILE A 177 -7.16 9.56 16.74
CA ILE A 177 -6.54 9.95 18.02
C ILE A 177 -6.43 8.73 18.95
N ALA A 178 -7.49 7.94 19.07
CA ALA A 178 -7.53 6.73 19.91
C ALA A 178 -6.69 5.56 19.37
N ASN A 179 -6.48 5.45 18.05
CA ASN A 179 -5.66 4.38 17.46
C ASN A 179 -4.18 4.53 17.80
N GLY A 180 -3.69 5.76 18.04
CA GLY A 180 -2.34 6.00 18.55
C GLY A 180 -2.12 5.47 19.96
N GLU A 181 -3.17 5.42 20.79
CA GLU A 181 -3.11 4.97 22.19
C GLU A 181 -3.33 3.45 22.33
N SER A 182 -4.30 2.88 21.61
CA SER A 182 -4.72 1.47 21.82
C SER A 182 -3.68 0.40 21.43
N ARG A 183 -2.73 0.73 20.55
CA ARG A 183 -1.65 -0.21 20.15
C ARG A 183 -0.41 -0.14 21.06
N ASN A 184 -0.34 0.83 21.97
CA ASN A 184 0.74 0.95 22.96
C ASN A 184 0.68 -0.14 24.04
N GLY A 185 -0.39 -0.93 24.09
CA GLY A 185 -0.59 -2.03 25.04
C GLY A 185 -0.09 -3.40 24.59
N LYS A 186 0.65 -3.52 23.48
CA LYS A 186 1.24 -4.80 23.03
C LYS A 186 2.77 -4.72 23.05
N ASN A 187 3.31 -5.00 24.22
CA ASN A 187 4.72 -5.32 24.46
C ASN A 187 5.17 -6.46 23.54
N TRP A 188 6.31 -6.28 22.89
CA TRP A 188 7.20 -7.38 22.49
C TRP A 188 8.45 -7.28 23.36
#